data_AF-A0A957IJB6-F1
#
_entry.id   AF-A0A957IJB6-F1
#
_cell.length_a   1.000
_cell.length_b   1.000
_cell.length_c   1.000
_cell.angle_alpha   90.00
_cell.angle_beta   90.00
_cell.angle_gamma   90.00
#
_symmetry.space_group_name_H-M   'P 1'
#
loop_
_entity.id
_entity.type
_entity.pdbx_description
1 polymer ?
#
loop_
_entity_poly.entity_id
_entity_poly.type
_entity_poly.pdbx_seq_one_letter_code
_entity_poly.pdbx_strand_id
1 'polypeptide(L)'
;MSRFTLPTAFNLQPQNELIAFVGGGGKTSLLFALGAALPGRRILTTTTRIFAAQMSRSEAVIFFTAEDAKNAEKKIGAALDQFGICLVVGDVAGDKAAGVPPELPGA
;
A
#
# COMPACT_ATOMS: atom_id res chain seq x y z
N MET A 1 -23.72 10.68 -8.39
CA MET A 1 -22.54 10.20 -7.64
C MET A 1 -22.99 9.88 -6.23
N SER A 2 -22.72 8.67 -5.71
CA SER A 2 -23.22 8.29 -4.37
C SER A 2 -22.54 9.16 -3.31
N ARG A 3 -23.33 9.64 -2.33
CA ARG A 3 -22.87 10.50 -1.23
C ARG A 3 -22.08 9.71 -0.16
N PHE A 4 -21.85 8.41 -0.39
CA PHE A 4 -21.26 7.47 0.55
C PHE A 4 -20.08 6.77 -0.12
N THR A 5 -18.93 7.44 -0.15
CA THR A 5 -17.66 6.84 -0.56
C THR A 5 -16.80 6.56 0.67
N LEU A 6 -15.86 5.61 0.57
CA LEU A 6 -14.91 5.36 1.66
C LEU A 6 -14.12 6.62 2.07
N PRO A 7 -13.58 7.44 1.13
CA PRO A 7 -12.94 8.70 1.51
C PRO A 7 -13.85 9.66 2.28
N THR A 8 -15.13 9.77 1.88
CA THR A 8 -16.10 10.59 2.62
C THR A 8 -16.36 10.06 4.03
N ALA A 9 -16.45 8.73 4.19
CA ALA A 9 -16.70 8.10 5.49
C ALA A 9 -15.55 8.31 6.48
N PHE A 10 -14.31 8.36 5.99
CA PHE A 10 -13.12 8.63 6.82
C PHE A 10 -12.73 10.11 6.90
N ASN A 11 -13.50 11.02 6.26
CA ASN A 11 -13.21 12.45 6.19
C ASN A 11 -11.78 12.78 5.71
N LEU A 12 -11.30 12.01 4.72
CA LEU A 12 -9.94 12.15 4.20
C LEU A 12 -9.79 13.45 3.42
N GLN A 13 -8.68 14.13 3.63
CA GLN A 13 -8.26 15.29 2.88
C GLN A 13 -7.71 14.90 1.49
N PRO A 14 -7.67 15.86 0.54
CA PRO A 14 -7.35 15.54 -0.85
C PRO A 14 -5.90 15.12 -1.12
N GLN A 15 -4.95 15.38 -0.20
CA GLN A 15 -3.52 15.19 -0.44
C GLN A 15 -2.75 14.82 0.84
N ASN A 16 -1.69 14.03 0.66
CA ASN A 16 -0.62 13.74 1.63
C ASN A 16 -1.08 13.15 2.98
N GLU A 17 -2.13 12.32 2.98
CA GLU A 17 -2.55 11.63 4.20
C GLU A 17 -1.83 10.30 4.42
N LEU A 18 -1.35 10.09 5.65
CA LEU A 18 -0.89 8.80 6.13
C LEU A 18 -2.02 8.10 6.90
N ILE A 19 -2.49 6.97 6.38
CA ILE A 19 -3.65 6.24 6.92
C ILE A 19 -3.19 4.89 7.45
N ALA A 20 -3.48 4.63 8.72
CA ALA A 20 -3.17 3.35 9.38
C ALA A 20 -4.46 2.64 9.81
N PHE A 21 -4.66 1.41 9.33
CA PHE A 21 -5.76 0.56 9.76
C PHE A 21 -5.32 -0.39 10.88
N VAL A 22 -6.01 -0.34 12.02
CA VAL A 22 -5.78 -1.19 13.20
C VAL A 22 -7.04 -1.98 13.58
N GLY A 23 -6.89 -3.13 14.23
CA GLY A 23 -8.02 -3.96 14.69
C GLY A 23 -7.95 -5.43 14.26
N GLY A 24 -8.96 -6.23 14.66
CA GLY A 24 -8.93 -7.70 14.56
C GLY A 24 -9.14 -8.30 13.16
N GLY A 25 -9.78 -7.59 12.23
CA GLY A 25 -10.16 -8.16 10.93
C GLY A 25 -10.40 -7.12 9.84
N GLY A 26 -10.42 -7.56 8.58
CA GLY A 26 -10.82 -6.73 7.43
C GLY A 26 -9.81 -5.67 6.95
N LYS A 27 -8.71 -5.43 7.68
CA LYS A 27 -7.71 -4.39 7.37
C LYS A 27 -7.18 -4.45 5.94
N THR A 28 -6.73 -5.61 5.48
CA THR A 28 -6.17 -5.77 4.13
C THR A 28 -7.23 -5.54 3.05
N SER A 29 -8.44 -6.06 3.26
CA SER A 29 -9.56 -5.79 2.36
C SER A 29 -9.88 -4.29 2.27
N LEU A 30 -9.89 -3.60 3.42
CA LEU A 30 -10.14 -2.16 3.49
C LEU A 30 -9.00 -1.34 2.89
N LEU A 31 -7.73 -1.76 3.07
CA LEU A 31 -6.56 -1.16 2.44
C LEU A 31 -6.71 -1.14 0.92
N PHE A 32 -7.02 -2.28 0.31
CA PHE A 32 -7.22 -2.36 -1.14
C PHE A 32 -8.47 -1.59 -1.60
N ALA A 33 -9.58 -1.70 -0.88
CA ALA A 33 -10.82 -0.99 -1.23
C ALA A 33 -10.66 0.54 -1.16
N LEU A 34 -9.99 1.05 -0.12
CA LEU A 34 -9.72 2.48 0.00
C LEU A 34 -8.68 2.94 -1.05
N GLY A 35 -7.62 2.15 -1.27
CA GLY A 35 -6.62 2.45 -2.30
C GLY A 35 -7.22 2.61 -3.69
N ALA A 36 -8.17 1.74 -4.07
CA ALA A 36 -8.88 1.84 -5.33
C ALA A 36 -9.82 3.07 -5.41
N ALA A 37 -10.38 3.49 -4.27
CA ALA A 37 -11.33 4.60 -4.20
C ALA A 37 -10.67 5.99 -4.16
N LEU A 38 -9.42 6.08 -3.69
CA LEU A 38 -8.67 7.33 -3.64
C LEU A 38 -8.10 7.69 -5.01
N PRO A 39 -8.11 8.97 -5.42
CA PRO A 39 -7.41 9.44 -6.62
C PRO A 39 -5.91 9.68 -6.34
N GLY A 40 -5.13 9.99 -7.38
CA GLY A 40 -3.74 10.44 -7.26
C GLY A 40 -2.72 9.32 -7.06
N ARG A 41 -1.53 9.67 -6.56
CA ARG A 41 -0.44 8.73 -6.26
C ARG A 41 -0.65 8.09 -4.89
N ARG A 42 -0.71 6.76 -4.84
CA ARG A 42 -1.03 6.01 -3.61
C ARG A 42 -0.02 4.90 -3.38
N ILE A 43 0.53 4.84 -2.18
CA ILE A 43 1.35 3.71 -1.73
C ILE A 43 0.52 2.90 -0.74
N LEU A 44 0.26 1.64 -1.07
CA LEU A 44 -0.32 0.69 -0.14
C LEU A 44 0.80 -0.10 0.51
N THR A 45 0.78 -0.24 1.82
CA THR A 45 1.71 -1.11 2.55
C THR A 45 0.98 -1.76 3.72
N THR A 46 1.50 -2.87 4.21
CA THR A 46 1.04 -3.49 5.44
C THR A 46 2.22 -3.79 6.35
N THR A 47 2.03 -3.61 7.65
CA THR A 47 3.02 -3.94 8.70
C THR A 47 2.98 -5.43 9.07
N THR A 48 2.08 -6.22 8.47
CA THR A 48 1.89 -7.65 8.74
C THR A 48 2.18 -8.49 7.51
N ARG A 49 2.50 -9.78 7.69
CA ARG A 49 2.72 -10.71 6.57
C ARG A 49 1.54 -10.66 5.59
N ILE A 50 1.75 -10.22 4.35
CA ILE A 50 0.75 -10.33 3.29
C ILE A 50 0.92 -11.70 2.62
N PHE A 51 -0.18 -12.46 2.53
CA PHE A 51 -0.19 -13.70 1.77
C PHE A 51 0.08 -13.38 0.30
N ALA A 52 0.97 -14.14 -0.35
CA ALA A 52 1.35 -13.94 -1.75
C ALA A 52 0.13 -13.87 -2.69
N ALA A 53 -0.92 -14.64 -2.42
CA ALA A 53 -2.16 -14.61 -3.18
C ALA A 53 -2.86 -13.24 -3.19
N GLN A 54 -2.70 -12.41 -2.15
CA GLN A 54 -3.31 -11.08 -2.08
C GLN A 54 -2.50 -10.01 -2.83
N MET A 55 -1.22 -10.28 -3.13
CA MET A 55 -0.39 -9.39 -3.93
C MET A 55 -0.86 -9.31 -5.39
N SER A 56 -1.45 -10.39 -5.92
CA SER A 56 -2.03 -10.44 -7.27
C SER A 56 -3.16 -9.41 -7.52
N ARG A 57 -3.66 -8.75 -6.47
CA ARG A 57 -4.69 -7.71 -6.54
C ARG A 57 -4.13 -6.31 -6.81
N SER A 58 -2.80 -6.16 -6.84
CA SER A 58 -2.15 -4.88 -7.14
C SER A 58 -1.54 -4.90 -8.53
N GLU A 59 -1.69 -3.79 -9.25
CA GLU A 59 -1.10 -3.56 -10.57
C GLU A 59 0.44 -3.58 -10.54
N ALA A 60 1.03 -3.16 -9.42
CA ALA A 60 2.47 -3.14 -9.22
C ALA A 60 2.81 -3.52 -7.78
N VAL A 61 3.66 -4.54 -7.61
CA VAL A 61 4.16 -4.98 -6.31
C VAL A 61 5.65 -4.77 -6.23
N ILE A 62 6.09 -4.05 -5.19
CA ILE A 62 7.48 -3.63 -5.03
C ILE A 62 7.98 -4.13 -3.68
N PHE A 63 9.09 -4.86 -3.73
CA PHE A 63 9.80 -5.30 -2.54
C PHE A 63 10.74 -4.18 -2.08
N PHE A 64 10.59 -3.79 -0.82
CA PHE A 64 11.44 -2.81 -0.17
C PHE A 64 12.21 -3.49 0.95
N THR A 65 13.49 -3.72 0.70
CA THR A 65 14.45 -4.22 1.69
C THR A 65 15.49 -3.13 1.97
N ALA A 66 16.12 -3.16 3.15
CA ALA A 66 17.16 -2.19 3.49
C ALA A 66 18.34 -2.20 2.49
N GLU A 67 18.65 -3.38 1.92
CA GLU A 67 19.75 -3.58 0.99
C GLU A 67 19.45 -3.04 -0.43
N ASP A 68 18.20 -3.06 -0.88
CA ASP A 68 17.78 -2.62 -2.22
C ASP A 68 17.00 -1.29 -2.20
N ALA A 69 17.04 -0.54 -1.10
CA ALA A 69 16.19 0.65 -0.86
C ALA A 69 16.20 1.66 -2.01
N LYS A 70 17.38 2.06 -2.51
CA LYS A 70 17.49 3.03 -3.64
C LYS A 70 16.85 2.54 -4.93
N ASN A 71 16.90 1.25 -5.20
CA ASN A 71 16.30 0.66 -6.38
C ASN A 71 14.78 0.50 -6.19
N ALA A 72 14.36 0.12 -4.99
CA ALA A 72 12.96 0.07 -4.60
C ALA A 72 12.29 1.44 -4.73
N GLU A 73 12.92 2.52 -4.27
CA GLU A 73 12.44 3.91 -4.45
C GLU A 73 12.24 4.27 -5.93
N LYS A 74 13.20 3.93 -6.80
CA LYS A 74 13.08 4.15 -8.25
C LYS A 74 11.90 3.38 -8.83
N LYS A 75 11.72 2.12 -8.44
CA LYS A 75 10.58 1.28 -8.86
C LYS A 75 9.25 1.86 -8.36
N ILE A 76 9.22 2.41 -7.14
CA ILE A 76 8.04 3.08 -6.58
C ILE A 76 7.70 4.31 -7.43
N GLY A 77 8.67 5.18 -7.71
CA GLY A 77 8.48 6.34 -8.58
C GLY A 77 7.89 5.94 -9.94
N ALA A 78 8.51 4.97 -10.61
CA ALA A 78 8.05 4.48 -11.91
C ALA A 78 6.62 3.90 -11.86
N ALA A 79 6.30 3.10 -10.85
CA ALA A 79 4.96 2.53 -10.69
C ALA A 79 3.90 3.60 -10.38
N LEU A 80 4.23 4.60 -9.57
CA LEU A 80 3.35 5.72 -9.29
C LEU A 80 3.13 6.61 -10.52
N ASP A 81 4.16 6.80 -11.35
CA ASP A 81 4.04 7.53 -12.62
C ASP A 81 3.15 6.77 -13.61
N GLN A 82 3.28 5.44 -13.67
CA GLN A 82 2.57 4.59 -14.63
C GLN A 82 1.12 4.26 -14.21
N PHE A 83 0.92 3.83 -12.97
CA PHE A 83 -0.35 3.29 -12.48
C PHE A 83 -1.05 4.21 -11.47
N GLY A 84 -0.32 5.19 -10.92
CA GLY A 84 -0.81 6.01 -9.81
C GLY A 84 -0.97 5.25 -8.49
N ILE A 85 -0.64 3.96 -8.44
CA ILE A 85 -0.76 3.13 -7.24
C ILE A 85 0.24 1.98 -7.27
N CYS A 86 0.80 1.63 -6.12
CA CYS A 86 1.60 0.43 -5.96
C CYS A 86 1.44 -0.16 -4.56
N LEU A 87 1.63 -1.48 -4.45
CA LEU A 87 1.76 -2.19 -3.19
C LEU A 87 3.25 -2.36 -2.86
N VAL A 88 3.67 -1.83 -1.72
CA VAL A 88 5.03 -1.98 -1.20
C VAL A 88 5.02 -2.99 -0.06
N VAL A 89 5.92 -3.97 -0.13
CA VAL A 89 6.01 -5.10 0.81
C VAL A 89 7.46 -5.33 1.22
N GLY A 90 7.65 -5.93 2.40
CA GLY A 90 8.95 -6.41 2.85
C GLY A 90 9.29 -7.79 2.26
N ASP A 91 10.39 -8.36 2.74
CA ASP A 91 10.97 -9.61 2.21
C ASP A 91 10.03 -10.83 2.26
N VAL A 92 10.16 -11.77 1.32
CA VAL A 92 9.29 -12.96 1.22
C VAL A 92 9.89 -14.14 1.98
N ALA A 93 9.19 -14.61 3.01
CA ALA A 93 9.51 -15.86 3.69
C ALA A 93 8.44 -16.93 3.36
N GLY A 94 8.71 -17.75 2.35
CA GLY A 94 7.79 -18.79 1.85
C GLY A 94 6.62 -18.20 1.06
N ASP A 95 5.38 -18.61 1.36
CA ASP A 95 4.18 -18.10 0.66
C ASP A 95 3.70 -16.71 1.16
N LYS A 96 4.53 -16.01 1.94
CA LYS A 96 4.16 -14.77 2.62
C LYS A 96 5.25 -13.72 2.47
N ALA A 97 4.88 -12.54 1.99
CA ALA A 97 5.74 -11.36 2.06
C ALA A 97 5.61 -10.72 3.46
N ALA A 98 6.73 -10.33 4.05
CA ALA A 98 6.78 -9.62 5.31
C ALA A 98 6.23 -8.20 5.15
N GLY A 99 5.83 -7.59 6.26
CA GLY A 99 5.47 -6.17 6.25
C GLY A 99 6.70 -5.29 6.03
N VAL A 100 6.49 -4.07 5.54
CA VAL A 100 7.55 -3.06 5.48
C VAL A 100 7.75 -2.51 6.90
N PRO A 101 9.00 -2.46 7.42
CA PRO A 101 9.27 -1.82 8.70
C PRO A 101 8.78 -0.36 8.71
N PRO A 102 8.16 0.12 9.82
CA PRO A 102 7.52 1.43 9.89
C PRO A 102 8.47 2.62 9.66
N GLU A 103 9.77 2.41 9.82
CA GLU A 103 10.84 3.38 9.57
C GLU A 103 11.14 3.63 8.08
N LEU A 104 10.64 2.80 7.14
CA LEU A 104 10.97 2.90 5.72
C LEU A 104 10.03 3.75 4.86
N PRO A 105 8.68 3.72 5.03
CA PRO A 105 7.78 4.48 4.15
C PRO A 105 7.58 5.96 4.56
N GLY A 106 8.39 6.49 5.48
CA GLY A 106 8.31 7.87 5.98
C GLY A 106 9.60 8.69 5.88
N ALA A 107 10.62 8.18 5.18
CA ALA A 107 11.89 8.88 4.93
C ALA A 107 11.86 9.70 3.63
#